data_AF-C6E3J3-F1
#
_entry.id   AF-C6E3J3-F1
#
_cell.length_a   1.000
_cell.length_b   1.000
_cell.length_c   1.000
_cell.angle_alpha   90.00
_cell.angle_beta   90.00
_cell.angle_gamma   90.00
#
_symmetry.space_group_name_H-M   'P 1'
#
loop_
_entity.id
_entity.type
_entity.pdbx_description
1 polymer ?
#
loop_
_entity_poly.entity_id
_entity_poly.type
_entity_poly.pdbx_seq_one_letter_code
_entity_poly.pdbx_strand_id
1 'polypeptide(L)'
;MKKVESGIYVLLALAAAFMAVPFASAVEKPHSRDIIQTPHNLSITGGGGAHDIKSGTEAEVCIFCHAPHHASTVTPLWSREISPLTIYVTYKSPTLKANPQQPRGASRLCLSCHDGTIALGHLTGDRILDASLPAFKDMPQETDPRKNPNLGTDLSNDHPISFLYSEAGNLELHDATAVQAKGVRLSQDQYVECTSCHDAHNNQYGNFLVQDVTLQQDALCTTCHNKQGWSEPDSTHRTGGSRYDTVTAGVAASGCINCHLPHNAQRGEHLLRLSGVGAGEETNCYTSCHQNVPYSNVWSQFNTSLYTHRVQNYNGVHVDNESLPVVGGKKHVECTDCHNPHFAGAQGLPLGSSTPLVPPASAAPDINGALRGVRGVDLTGAAVVSPARYEYEVCYRCHAGPSADQYTSLAQMLPNRLFKDYDESNRFNSSNAAYHPVSADRRPGPNGRSLRSQYQSTMFRIYCNDCHDSHGTNEPHMLRYLNQDTFPATGGTNYPLCFRCHDPDYLLNPVGAPSSDTAVLHQRHVLGQHLNGDTRQTPCSVCHDPHGVPATRGALSSNAAHLVNFDVRYAGETAVYDAVARTCAVICHTSNPKSYP
;
A
#
# COMPACT_ATOMS: atom_id res chain seq x y z
N MET A 1 39.84 59.44 49.20
CA MET A 1 38.66 59.82 48.40
C MET A 1 37.75 58.60 48.31
N LYS A 2 36.48 58.80 48.71
CA LYS A 2 35.23 57.99 48.52
C LYS A 2 35.35 56.75 47.60
N LYS A 3 34.71 55.59 47.82
CA LYS A 3 33.73 55.11 48.83
C LYS A 3 33.50 53.60 48.56
N VAL A 4 33.51 52.82 49.65
CA VAL A 4 32.49 51.81 50.04
C VAL A 4 32.67 50.35 49.61
N GLU A 5 32.98 49.56 50.64
CA GLU A 5 32.82 48.11 50.79
C GLU A 5 31.34 47.71 50.87
N SER A 6 31.02 46.51 50.38
CA SER A 6 29.93 45.58 50.75
C SER A 6 29.94 44.50 49.67
N GLY A 7 30.03 43.19 49.87
CA GLY A 7 29.90 42.28 51.00
C GLY A 7 29.55 40.92 50.37
N ILE A 8 29.62 39.84 51.17
CA ILE A 8 29.08 38.49 50.91
C ILE A 8 30.11 37.47 50.34
N TYR A 9 30.85 36.89 51.29
CA TYR A 9 31.20 35.48 51.29
C TYR A 9 29.94 34.61 51.47
N VAL A 10 30.05 33.33 51.08
CA VAL A 10 29.14 32.18 51.29
C VAL A 10 28.42 31.73 50.02
N LEU A 11 29.01 30.75 49.31
CA LEU A 11 28.39 29.49 48.84
C LEU A 11 29.33 28.77 47.84
N LEU A 12 30.35 28.11 48.36
CA LEU A 12 31.02 26.98 47.71
C LEU A 12 30.49 25.72 48.40
N ALA A 13 29.65 24.96 47.70
CA ALA A 13 29.24 23.56 47.91
C ALA A 13 27.72 23.38 47.75
N LEU A 14 27.25 23.17 46.51
CA LEU A 14 26.01 22.46 46.18
C LEU A 14 25.90 22.29 44.65
N ALA A 15 26.77 21.47 44.08
CA ALA A 15 26.65 21.02 42.68
C ALA A 15 27.30 19.64 42.51
N ALA A 16 26.83 18.64 43.26
CA ALA A 16 27.07 17.21 42.99
C ALA A 16 26.16 16.33 43.88
N ALA A 17 24.86 16.40 43.66
CA ALA A 17 23.93 15.40 44.16
C ALA A 17 22.73 15.26 43.20
N PHE A 18 23.02 14.96 41.93
CA PHE A 18 22.03 14.23 41.14
C PHE A 18 21.96 12.84 41.76
N MET A 19 20.93 12.59 42.57
CA MET A 19 20.57 11.22 42.95
C MET A 19 20.28 10.48 41.65
N ALA A 20 21.22 9.63 41.23
CA ALA A 20 20.93 8.57 40.30
C ALA A 20 19.91 7.65 40.99
N VAL A 21 18.63 7.84 40.69
CA VAL A 21 17.63 6.80 40.96
C VAL A 21 18.02 5.63 40.07
N PRO A 22 18.41 4.47 40.62
CA PRO A 22 18.61 3.31 39.81
C PRO A 22 17.22 2.90 39.30
N PHE A 23 16.94 3.16 38.03
CA PHE A 23 15.93 2.38 37.33
C PHE A 23 16.46 0.94 37.31
N ALA A 24 16.10 0.17 38.32
CA ALA A 24 16.16 -1.27 38.25
C ALA A 24 15.26 -1.66 37.08
N SER A 25 15.86 -1.91 35.92
CA SER A 25 15.15 -2.55 34.82
C SER A 25 14.67 -3.88 35.38
N ALA A 26 13.36 -4.12 35.37
CA ALA A 26 12.81 -5.43 35.70
C ALA A 26 13.56 -6.45 34.83
N VAL A 27 14.32 -7.34 35.47
CA VAL A 27 15.02 -8.40 34.76
C VAL A 27 13.93 -9.34 34.28
N GLU A 28 13.62 -9.32 32.98
CA GLU A 28 12.74 -10.32 32.38
C GLU A 28 13.30 -11.71 32.73
N LYS A 29 12.48 -12.53 33.40
CA LYS A 29 12.86 -13.92 33.71
C LYS A 29 13.20 -14.64 32.39
N PRO A 30 14.24 -15.47 32.35
CA PRO A 30 14.58 -16.23 31.16
C PRO A 30 13.40 -17.10 30.74
N HIS A 31 13.25 -17.28 29.43
CA HIS A 31 12.26 -18.20 28.87
C HIS A 31 12.41 -19.60 29.50
N SER A 32 11.30 -20.17 29.97
CA SER A 32 11.33 -21.41 30.75
C SER A 32 10.13 -22.32 30.45
N ARG A 33 10.39 -23.63 30.49
CA ARG A 33 9.37 -24.69 30.44
C ARG A 33 8.77 -24.98 31.82
N ASP A 34 9.37 -24.45 32.88
CA ASP A 34 8.91 -24.63 34.25
C ASP A 34 7.94 -23.50 34.60
N ILE A 35 6.67 -23.85 34.86
CA ILE A 35 5.60 -22.91 35.22
C ILE A 35 6.01 -21.98 36.36
N ILE A 36 6.82 -22.45 37.32
CA ILE A 36 7.29 -21.68 38.47
C ILE A 36 8.11 -20.46 38.03
N GLN A 37 8.78 -20.54 36.88
CA GLN A 37 9.62 -19.49 36.31
C GLN A 37 8.91 -18.65 35.24
N THR A 38 7.59 -18.76 35.12
CA THR A 38 6.81 -18.01 34.12
C THR A 38 6.06 -16.82 34.71
N PRO A 39 5.64 -15.84 33.88
CA PRO A 39 4.76 -14.75 34.32
C PRO A 39 3.39 -15.19 34.87
N HIS A 40 2.96 -16.44 34.63
CA HIS A 40 1.72 -16.99 35.21
C HIS A 40 1.92 -17.59 36.60
N ASN A 41 3.17 -17.69 37.10
CA ASN A 41 3.36 -17.91 38.53
C ASN A 41 3.02 -16.60 39.26
N LEU A 42 1.80 -16.50 39.75
CA LEU A 42 1.32 -15.37 40.53
C LEU A 42 1.47 -15.57 42.05
N SER A 43 2.11 -16.67 42.50
CA SER A 43 2.36 -16.92 43.93
C SER A 43 3.42 -15.98 44.50
N ILE A 44 3.68 -16.03 45.81
CA ILE A 44 4.78 -15.30 46.47
C ILE A 44 6.17 -15.58 45.88
N THR A 45 6.35 -16.73 45.23
CA THR A 45 7.62 -17.10 44.55
C THR A 45 7.67 -16.66 43.08
N GLY A 46 6.56 -16.08 42.63
CA GLY A 46 6.25 -15.79 41.25
C GLY A 46 6.75 -14.44 40.74
N GLY A 47 5.93 -13.79 39.93
CA GLY A 47 6.27 -12.55 39.24
C GLY A 47 7.22 -12.75 38.05
N GLY A 48 7.84 -11.67 37.62
CA GLY A 48 8.57 -11.56 36.36
C GLY A 48 7.69 -11.13 35.18
N GLY A 49 8.26 -11.19 33.97
CA GLY A 49 7.64 -10.60 32.77
C GLY A 49 7.60 -9.07 32.83
N ALA A 50 6.79 -8.45 31.96
CA ALA A 50 6.75 -6.99 31.83
C ALA A 50 6.13 -6.26 33.04
N HIS A 51 5.31 -6.94 33.86
CA HIS A 51 4.51 -6.30 34.92
C HIS A 51 4.81 -6.83 36.34
N ASP A 52 5.63 -7.86 36.51
CA ASP A 52 6.02 -8.45 37.80
C ASP A 52 4.85 -8.71 38.78
N ILE A 53 3.71 -9.20 38.28
CA ILE A 53 2.52 -9.46 39.11
C ILE A 53 2.75 -10.70 39.98
N LYS A 54 2.61 -10.54 41.30
CA LYS A 54 2.66 -11.65 42.26
C LYS A 54 1.91 -11.35 43.55
N SER A 55 1.42 -12.41 44.17
CA SER A 55 0.75 -12.41 45.46
C SER A 55 1.73 -12.03 46.58
N GLY A 56 1.20 -11.42 47.64
CA GLY A 56 1.95 -11.20 48.89
C GLY A 56 1.77 -12.31 49.90
N THR A 57 0.81 -13.22 49.71
CA THR A 57 0.36 -14.17 50.73
C THR A 57 0.16 -15.61 50.25
N GLU A 58 -0.18 -15.81 48.98
CA GLU A 58 -0.50 -17.12 48.41
C GLU A 58 0.74 -17.82 47.85
N ALA A 59 1.01 -19.04 48.32
CA ALA A 59 2.18 -19.83 47.95
C ALA A 59 1.89 -20.86 46.86
N GLU A 60 0.63 -21.24 46.65
CA GLU A 60 0.26 -22.21 45.62
C GLU A 60 0.36 -21.59 44.23
N VAL A 61 1.13 -22.22 43.33
CA VAL A 61 1.36 -21.71 41.97
C VAL A 61 0.11 -21.89 41.10
N CYS A 62 -0.56 -23.04 41.22
CA CYS A 62 -1.66 -23.41 40.33
C CYS A 62 -3.01 -22.82 40.75
N ILE A 63 -3.17 -22.35 41.99
CA ILE A 63 -4.48 -21.94 42.55
C ILE A 63 -5.12 -20.76 41.80
N PHE A 64 -4.33 -19.96 41.09
CA PHE A 64 -4.83 -18.87 40.26
C PHE A 64 -5.58 -19.36 39.01
N CYS A 65 -5.40 -20.63 38.63
CA CYS A 65 -6.00 -21.24 37.45
C CYS A 65 -6.82 -22.50 37.82
N HIS A 66 -6.23 -23.41 38.59
CA HIS A 66 -6.80 -24.72 38.91
C HIS A 66 -6.99 -24.90 40.41
N ALA A 67 -8.11 -25.52 40.79
CA ALA A 67 -8.35 -25.94 42.16
C ALA A 67 -8.87 -27.37 42.20
N PRO A 68 -8.36 -28.24 43.10
CA PRO A 68 -8.87 -29.60 43.23
C PRO A 68 -10.25 -29.65 43.90
N HIS A 69 -10.60 -28.64 44.71
CA HIS A 69 -11.88 -28.50 45.41
C HIS A 69 -12.32 -27.03 45.38
N HIS A 70 -13.63 -26.78 45.49
CA HIS A 70 -14.22 -25.43 45.36
C HIS A 70 -13.87 -24.74 44.02
N ALA A 71 -13.65 -25.55 42.99
CA ALA A 71 -13.52 -25.09 41.62
C ALA A 71 -14.89 -24.94 40.96
N SER A 72 -14.93 -24.20 39.86
CA SER A 72 -16.07 -24.21 38.95
C SER A 72 -16.27 -25.60 38.33
N THR A 73 -17.41 -25.81 37.68
CA THR A 73 -17.74 -27.07 37.01
C THR A 73 -17.02 -27.27 35.67
N VAL A 74 -16.16 -26.33 35.28
CA VAL A 74 -15.43 -26.35 34.00
C VAL A 74 -14.23 -27.29 34.13
N THR A 75 -13.99 -28.11 33.11
CA THR A 75 -12.93 -29.13 33.11
C THR A 75 -11.74 -28.72 32.23
N PRO A 76 -10.48 -28.87 32.68
CA PRO A 76 -10.09 -29.29 34.04
C PRO A 76 -10.52 -28.26 35.09
N LEU A 77 -10.74 -28.73 36.34
CA LEU A 77 -11.29 -27.93 37.43
C LEU A 77 -10.62 -26.55 37.51
N TRP A 78 -11.42 -25.50 37.35
CA TRP A 78 -10.96 -24.12 37.21
C TRP A 78 -11.28 -23.30 38.47
N SER A 79 -10.29 -22.63 39.02
CA SER A 79 -10.35 -21.91 40.31
C SER A 79 -10.84 -20.47 40.19
N ARG A 80 -11.38 -20.06 39.03
CA ARG A 80 -11.95 -18.72 38.83
C ARG A 80 -13.39 -18.81 38.37
N GLU A 81 -14.16 -17.79 38.70
CA GLU A 81 -15.43 -17.56 38.01
C GLU A 81 -15.15 -17.22 36.55
N ILE A 82 -15.90 -17.83 35.63
CA ILE A 82 -15.88 -17.39 34.24
C ILE A 82 -16.73 -16.13 34.16
N SER A 83 -16.27 -15.14 33.38
CA SER A 83 -17.05 -13.91 33.15
C SER A 83 -18.52 -14.23 32.86
N PRO A 84 -19.47 -13.59 33.57
CA PRO A 84 -20.89 -13.80 33.33
C PRO A 84 -21.32 -13.22 31.97
N LEU A 85 -20.43 -12.44 31.33
CA LEU A 85 -20.62 -11.98 29.97
C LEU A 85 -20.63 -13.17 29.01
N THR A 86 -21.68 -13.20 28.19
CA THR A 86 -21.87 -14.19 27.14
C THR A 86 -21.67 -13.59 25.74
N ILE A 87 -21.43 -12.27 25.67
CA ILE A 87 -21.36 -11.52 24.42
C ILE A 87 -20.10 -10.64 24.42
N TYR A 88 -19.16 -11.00 23.56
CA TYR A 88 -18.00 -10.23 23.13
C TYR A 88 -18.27 -9.65 21.74
N VAL A 89 -17.64 -8.52 21.44
CA VAL A 89 -17.57 -8.04 20.06
C VAL A 89 -16.52 -8.89 19.34
N THR A 90 -16.92 -9.69 18.37
CA THR A 90 -16.00 -10.59 17.66
C THR A 90 -15.38 -9.90 16.45
N TYR A 91 -14.17 -10.34 16.07
CA TYR A 91 -13.49 -9.95 14.84
C TYR A 91 -14.38 -10.08 13.59
N LYS A 92 -14.32 -9.07 12.71
CA LYS A 92 -14.98 -9.05 11.40
C LYS A 92 -14.11 -8.28 10.41
N SER A 93 -14.10 -8.74 9.16
CA SER A 93 -13.48 -8.05 8.03
C SER A 93 -14.19 -8.43 6.73
N PRO A 94 -14.22 -7.55 5.70
CA PRO A 94 -14.79 -7.87 4.39
C PRO A 94 -14.18 -9.09 3.70
N THR A 95 -12.93 -9.44 4.04
CA THR A 95 -12.21 -10.57 3.45
C THR A 95 -12.20 -11.82 4.30
N LEU A 96 -12.75 -11.76 5.53
CA LEU A 96 -12.82 -12.90 6.43
C LEU A 96 -13.74 -14.00 5.86
N LYS A 97 -13.19 -15.20 5.69
CA LYS A 97 -13.97 -16.40 5.32
C LYS A 97 -14.41 -17.23 6.51
N ALA A 98 -13.68 -17.14 7.62
CA ALA A 98 -14.02 -17.82 8.86
C ALA A 98 -15.30 -17.23 9.48
N ASN A 99 -15.91 -17.99 10.37
CA ASN A 99 -17.07 -17.56 11.16
C ASN A 99 -16.71 -17.56 12.66
N PRO A 100 -16.08 -16.49 13.18
CA PRO A 100 -15.82 -16.32 14.61
C PRO A 100 -17.10 -16.46 15.43
N GLN A 101 -17.07 -17.35 16.41
CA GLN A 101 -18.16 -17.50 17.37
C GLN A 101 -17.81 -16.76 18.66
N GLN A 102 -18.78 -16.70 19.58
CA GLN A 102 -18.50 -16.24 20.94
C GLN A 102 -17.41 -17.11 21.58
N PRO A 103 -16.52 -16.52 22.42
CA PRO A 103 -15.46 -17.26 23.06
C PRO A 103 -15.99 -18.51 23.77
N ARG A 104 -15.31 -19.62 23.56
CA ARG A 104 -15.68 -20.94 24.09
C ARG A 104 -14.45 -21.72 24.57
N GLY A 105 -14.70 -22.86 25.21
CA GLY A 105 -13.64 -23.78 25.63
C GLY A 105 -12.52 -23.09 26.41
N ALA A 106 -11.27 -23.37 26.01
CA ALA A 106 -10.07 -22.82 26.65
C ALA A 106 -9.99 -21.28 26.58
N SER A 107 -10.48 -20.67 25.50
CA SER A 107 -10.42 -19.21 25.35
C SER A 107 -11.22 -18.48 26.43
N ARG A 108 -12.36 -19.03 26.88
CA ARG A 108 -13.11 -18.48 28.04
C ARG A 108 -12.33 -18.55 29.35
N LEU A 109 -11.48 -19.55 29.52
CA LEU A 109 -10.64 -19.67 30.71
C LEU A 109 -9.58 -18.57 30.72
N CYS A 110 -8.91 -18.35 29.58
CA CYS A 110 -7.94 -17.27 29.41
C CYS A 110 -8.60 -15.90 29.66
N LEU A 111 -9.77 -15.67 29.05
CA LEU A 111 -10.49 -14.41 29.18
C LEU A 111 -10.98 -14.14 30.60
N SER A 112 -11.18 -15.15 31.46
CA SER A 112 -11.48 -14.93 32.90
C SER A 112 -10.40 -14.15 33.67
N CYS A 113 -9.23 -13.96 33.07
CA CYS A 113 -8.22 -12.97 33.47
C CYS A 113 -8.12 -11.85 32.44
N HIS A 114 -7.89 -12.22 31.17
CA HIS A 114 -7.45 -11.29 30.12
C HIS A 114 -8.53 -10.38 29.54
N ASP A 115 -9.81 -10.57 29.88
CA ASP A 115 -10.87 -9.62 29.49
C ASP A 115 -11.04 -8.45 30.46
N GLY A 116 -10.31 -8.46 31.60
CA GLY A 116 -10.32 -7.40 32.59
C GLY A 116 -11.63 -7.20 33.33
N THR A 117 -12.60 -8.12 33.21
CA THR A 117 -13.93 -7.99 33.85
C THR A 117 -13.95 -8.54 35.27
N ILE A 118 -13.01 -9.42 35.61
CA ILE A 118 -12.85 -10.04 36.92
C ILE A 118 -11.46 -9.71 37.46
N ALA A 119 -11.39 -9.30 38.73
CA ALA A 119 -10.14 -9.02 39.41
C ALA A 119 -9.21 -10.25 39.40
N LEU A 120 -7.90 -10.04 39.21
CA LEU A 120 -6.91 -11.12 39.18
C LEU A 120 -6.90 -11.96 40.48
N GLY A 121 -7.16 -11.35 41.64
CA GLY A 121 -7.24 -12.07 42.92
C GLY A 121 -8.54 -12.80 43.20
N HIS A 122 -9.56 -12.68 42.35
CA HIS A 122 -10.86 -13.30 42.60
C HIS A 122 -10.89 -14.74 42.12
N LEU A 123 -11.04 -15.66 43.07
CA LEU A 123 -11.20 -17.10 42.84
C LEU A 123 -12.66 -17.51 43.02
N THR A 124 -13.00 -18.71 42.54
CA THR A 124 -14.33 -19.33 42.70
C THR A 124 -14.77 -19.35 44.16
N GLY A 125 -16.08 -19.16 44.39
CA GLY A 125 -16.66 -19.15 45.74
C GLY A 125 -16.36 -17.88 46.53
N ASP A 126 -16.16 -16.76 45.83
CA ASP A 126 -15.91 -15.42 46.40
C ASP A 126 -14.68 -15.29 47.31
N ARG A 127 -13.71 -16.19 47.13
CA ARG A 127 -12.39 -16.05 47.77
C ARG A 127 -11.60 -14.98 47.03
N ILE A 128 -11.24 -13.91 47.73
CA ILE A 128 -10.42 -12.82 47.18
C ILE A 128 -9.02 -12.89 47.80
N LEU A 129 -8.02 -13.21 46.97
CA LEU A 129 -6.62 -13.14 47.33
C LEU A 129 -6.12 -11.70 47.25
N ASP A 130 -5.29 -11.32 48.24
CA ASP A 130 -4.56 -10.05 48.27
C ASP A 130 -5.42 -8.82 47.91
N ALA A 131 -6.63 -8.70 48.44
CA ALA A 131 -7.60 -7.64 48.12
C ALA A 131 -7.06 -6.20 48.28
N SER A 132 -5.99 -6.02 49.05
CA SER A 132 -5.31 -4.74 49.25
C SER A 132 -4.23 -4.43 48.19
N LEU A 133 -3.77 -5.41 47.40
CA LEU A 133 -2.76 -5.21 46.36
C LEU A 133 -3.42 -4.66 45.08
N PRO A 134 -3.05 -3.45 44.62
CA PRO A 134 -3.60 -2.87 43.39
C PRO A 134 -3.40 -3.75 42.16
N ALA A 135 -2.25 -4.43 42.05
CA ALA A 135 -1.92 -5.32 40.94
C ALA A 135 -2.85 -6.56 40.82
N PHE A 136 -3.64 -6.84 41.85
CA PHE A 136 -4.61 -7.95 41.86
C PHE A 136 -6.06 -7.48 41.69
N LYS A 137 -6.29 -6.15 41.62
CA LYS A 137 -7.61 -5.56 41.38
C LYS A 137 -7.94 -5.49 39.91
N ASP A 138 -6.98 -5.05 39.09
CA ASP A 138 -7.18 -4.82 37.67
C ASP A 138 -6.06 -5.49 36.85
N MET A 139 -6.39 -5.96 35.64
CA MET A 139 -5.37 -6.34 34.67
C MET A 139 -4.55 -5.12 34.26
N PRO A 140 -3.21 -5.23 34.14
CA PRO A 140 -2.38 -4.13 33.68
C PRO A 140 -2.86 -3.57 32.35
N GLN A 141 -2.71 -2.25 32.19
CA GLN A 141 -2.96 -1.53 30.95
C GLN A 141 -1.63 -1.01 30.42
N GLU A 142 -1.34 -1.29 29.15
CA GLU A 142 -0.14 -0.80 28.48
C GLU A 142 -0.46 0.18 27.37
N THR A 143 0.42 1.15 27.21
CA THR A 143 0.35 2.10 26.10
C THR A 143 0.86 1.51 24.80
N ASP A 144 1.77 0.53 24.87
CA ASP A 144 2.20 -0.26 23.72
C ASP A 144 1.24 -1.43 23.51
N PRO A 145 0.42 -1.44 22.43
CA PRO A 145 -0.56 -2.50 22.19
C PRO A 145 0.06 -3.90 22.11
N ARG A 146 1.34 -4.01 21.75
CA ARG A 146 2.07 -5.29 21.67
C ARG A 146 2.34 -5.92 23.03
N LYS A 147 2.29 -5.12 24.09
CA LYS A 147 2.57 -5.54 25.47
C LYS A 147 1.32 -5.59 26.33
N ASN A 148 0.17 -5.15 25.81
CA ASN A 148 -1.06 -5.05 26.58
C ASN A 148 -1.65 -6.44 26.84
N PRO A 149 -1.69 -6.92 28.10
CA PRO A 149 -2.23 -8.22 28.42
C PRO A 149 -3.77 -8.21 28.54
N ASN A 150 -4.41 -7.03 28.62
CA ASN A 150 -5.86 -6.93 28.72
C ASN A 150 -6.48 -6.69 27.34
N LEU A 151 -7.24 -7.68 26.86
CA LEU A 151 -7.96 -7.64 25.59
C LEU A 151 -9.35 -7.02 25.73
N GLY A 152 -9.87 -6.93 26.96
CA GLY A 152 -11.24 -6.46 27.17
C GLY A 152 -12.29 -7.42 26.60
N THR A 153 -13.49 -6.87 26.38
CA THR A 153 -14.65 -7.59 25.81
C THR A 153 -14.90 -7.27 24.34
N ASP A 154 -14.11 -6.35 23.78
CA ASP A 154 -14.10 -6.01 22.37
C ASP A 154 -12.89 -6.67 21.70
N LEU A 155 -13.13 -7.82 21.07
CA LEU A 155 -12.13 -8.59 20.32
C LEU A 155 -12.17 -8.27 18.83
N SER A 156 -12.75 -7.13 18.42
CA SER A 156 -12.85 -6.75 17.02
C SER A 156 -11.50 -6.41 16.38
N ASN A 157 -10.46 -6.23 17.20
CA ASN A 157 -9.09 -5.95 16.80
C ASN A 157 -8.08 -7.03 17.23
N ASP A 158 -8.57 -8.21 17.58
CA ASP A 158 -7.76 -9.38 17.86
C ASP A 158 -7.96 -10.45 16.78
N HIS A 159 -6.91 -11.25 16.57
CA HIS A 159 -6.97 -12.40 15.70
C HIS A 159 -8.10 -13.32 16.18
N PRO A 160 -9.03 -13.73 15.29
CA PRO A 160 -10.20 -14.46 15.69
C PRO A 160 -9.83 -15.77 16.39
N ILE A 161 -10.69 -16.16 17.33
CA ILE A 161 -10.67 -17.42 18.07
C ILE A 161 -12.07 -18.02 18.08
N SER A 162 -12.21 -19.23 18.60
CA SER A 162 -13.49 -19.93 18.74
C SER A 162 -14.20 -20.11 17.39
N PHE A 163 -13.44 -20.50 16.36
CA PHE A 163 -13.98 -20.80 15.04
C PHE A 163 -13.37 -22.09 14.48
N LEU A 164 -14.10 -22.74 13.57
CA LEU A 164 -13.64 -23.92 12.87
C LEU A 164 -12.48 -23.57 11.93
N TYR A 165 -11.34 -24.23 12.10
CA TYR A 165 -10.27 -24.26 11.14
C TYR A 165 -10.74 -25.07 9.92
N SER A 166 -11.40 -24.39 8.98
CA SER A 166 -11.97 -25.01 7.78
C SER A 166 -11.14 -24.66 6.56
N GLU A 167 -10.63 -25.69 5.90
CA GLU A 167 -9.76 -25.58 4.72
C GLU A 167 -10.53 -25.66 3.40
N ALA A 168 -11.81 -26.04 3.42
CA ALA A 168 -12.55 -26.41 2.21
C ALA A 168 -12.59 -25.24 1.20
N GLY A 169 -11.70 -25.31 0.20
CA GLY A 169 -11.55 -24.32 -0.86
C GLY A 169 -10.73 -23.07 -0.51
N ASN A 170 -10.09 -23.00 0.68
CA ASN A 170 -9.26 -21.86 1.06
C ASN A 170 -7.76 -22.14 0.79
N LEU A 171 -7.26 -21.62 -0.33
CA LEU A 171 -5.84 -21.75 -0.72
C LEU A 171 -4.87 -20.95 0.16
N GLU A 172 -5.39 -20.09 1.05
CA GLU A 172 -4.58 -19.28 1.95
C GLU A 172 -4.29 -19.94 3.31
N LEU A 173 -4.69 -21.19 3.50
CA LEU A 173 -4.43 -21.97 4.71
C LEU A 173 -3.59 -23.20 4.39
N HIS A 174 -2.73 -23.58 5.34
CA HIS A 174 -2.10 -24.89 5.36
C HIS A 174 -3.08 -25.95 5.90
N ASP A 175 -2.83 -27.22 5.58
CA ASP A 175 -3.64 -28.34 6.10
C ASP A 175 -3.48 -28.48 7.62
N ALA A 176 -4.58 -28.79 8.33
CA ALA A 176 -4.66 -28.89 9.77
C ALA A 176 -3.72 -29.94 10.34
N THR A 177 -3.49 -31.03 9.62
CA THR A 177 -2.52 -32.07 10.00
C THR A 177 -1.10 -31.50 9.92
N ALA A 178 -0.80 -30.73 8.87
CA ALA A 178 0.50 -30.08 8.71
C ALA A 178 0.75 -28.99 9.77
N VAL A 179 -0.30 -28.23 10.11
CA VAL A 179 -0.29 -27.24 11.20
C VAL A 179 -0.03 -27.92 12.55
N GLN A 180 -0.76 -28.99 12.86
CA GLN A 180 -0.60 -29.75 14.10
C GLN A 180 0.75 -30.46 14.21
N ALA A 181 1.26 -31.01 13.11
CA ALA A 181 2.60 -31.59 13.07
C ALA A 181 3.71 -30.59 13.39
N LYS A 182 3.47 -29.29 13.15
CA LYS A 182 4.39 -28.21 13.53
C LYS A 182 4.24 -27.77 14.98
N GLY A 183 3.24 -28.24 15.74
CA GLY A 183 3.06 -27.96 17.16
C GLY A 183 1.94 -26.96 17.49
N VAL A 184 1.18 -26.49 16.51
CA VAL A 184 -0.03 -25.68 16.72
C VAL A 184 -1.21 -26.59 17.00
N ARG A 185 -1.80 -26.50 18.19
CA ARG A 185 -2.90 -27.39 18.61
C ARG A 185 -4.26 -26.81 18.23
N LEU A 186 -5.08 -27.61 17.55
CA LEU A 186 -6.49 -27.26 17.33
C LEU A 186 -7.34 -27.93 18.40
N SER A 187 -8.19 -27.15 19.06
CA SER A 187 -9.12 -27.68 20.07
C SER A 187 -10.11 -28.63 19.40
N GLN A 188 -10.33 -29.81 19.99
CA GLN A 188 -11.13 -30.88 19.39
C GLN A 188 -10.67 -31.22 17.96
N ASP A 189 -9.37 -31.06 17.68
CA ASP A 189 -8.72 -31.24 16.38
C ASP A 189 -9.25 -30.36 15.25
N GLN A 190 -10.07 -29.34 15.55
CA GLN A 190 -10.82 -28.59 14.55
C GLN A 190 -10.94 -27.09 14.79
N TYR A 191 -10.69 -26.60 16.00
CA TYR A 191 -10.95 -25.20 16.33
C TYR A 191 -9.71 -24.43 16.72
N VAL A 192 -9.63 -23.20 16.21
CA VAL A 192 -8.65 -22.23 16.68
C VAL A 192 -9.15 -21.65 18.00
N GLU A 193 -8.36 -21.77 19.05
CA GLU A 193 -8.59 -21.18 20.37
C GLU A 193 -7.30 -20.48 20.84
N CYS A 194 -7.33 -19.76 21.98
CA CYS A 194 -6.10 -19.14 22.53
C CYS A 194 -4.95 -20.15 22.65
N THR A 195 -5.26 -21.41 22.97
CA THR A 195 -4.29 -22.50 23.12
C THR A 195 -3.66 -22.99 21.82
N SER A 196 -4.17 -22.54 20.67
CA SER A 196 -3.55 -22.79 19.37
C SER A 196 -2.28 -21.96 19.19
N CYS A 197 -2.22 -20.79 19.84
CA CYS A 197 -1.07 -19.89 19.79
C CYS A 197 -0.25 -19.88 21.08
N HIS A 198 -0.91 -20.12 22.23
CA HIS A 198 -0.31 -20.03 23.55
C HIS A 198 -0.36 -21.34 24.35
N ASP A 199 0.70 -21.68 25.08
CA ASP A 199 0.71 -22.72 26.10
C ASP A 199 0.93 -22.09 27.47
N ALA A 200 -0.14 -21.95 28.25
CA ALA A 200 -0.10 -21.30 29.56
C ALA A 200 0.89 -21.97 30.55
N HIS A 201 1.33 -23.20 30.29
CA HIS A 201 2.28 -23.94 31.12
C HIS A 201 3.74 -23.85 30.64
N ASN A 202 3.99 -23.24 29.48
CA ASN A 202 5.30 -23.25 28.86
C ASN A 202 5.62 -21.90 28.20
N ASN A 203 6.57 -21.16 28.80
CA ASN A 203 7.01 -19.86 28.32
C ASN A 203 8.42 -19.92 27.68
N GLN A 204 8.81 -21.07 27.12
CA GLN A 204 10.15 -21.25 26.53
C GLN A 204 10.43 -20.34 25.31
N TYR A 205 9.39 -19.80 24.68
CA TYR A 205 9.52 -18.92 23.50
C TYR A 205 9.11 -17.47 23.80
N GLY A 206 8.82 -17.15 25.06
CA GLY A 206 8.25 -15.86 25.45
C GLY A 206 6.77 -15.75 25.06
N ASN A 207 6.03 -14.87 25.74
CA ASN A 207 4.57 -14.67 25.55
C ASN A 207 3.76 -15.99 25.50
N PHE A 208 4.24 -17.05 26.13
CA PHE A 208 3.68 -18.39 26.10
C PHE A 208 3.49 -18.97 24.68
N LEU A 209 4.21 -18.48 23.67
CA LEU A 209 3.99 -18.93 22.29
C LEU A 209 4.30 -20.43 22.13
N VAL A 210 3.53 -21.10 21.29
CA VAL A 210 3.76 -22.53 20.93
C VAL A 210 4.83 -22.70 19.85
N GLN A 211 5.32 -21.61 19.26
CA GLN A 211 6.36 -21.56 18.24
C GLN A 211 7.50 -20.63 18.66
N ASP A 212 8.72 -20.98 18.25
CA ASP A 212 9.87 -20.09 18.38
C ASP A 212 9.81 -19.01 17.29
N VAL A 213 9.72 -17.75 17.74
CA VAL A 213 9.63 -16.57 16.86
C VAL A 213 10.85 -15.66 16.99
N THR A 214 11.94 -16.14 17.62
CA THR A 214 13.13 -15.33 17.93
C THR A 214 13.88 -14.87 16.68
N LEU A 215 13.94 -15.72 15.64
CA LEU A 215 14.60 -15.41 14.37
C LEU A 215 13.62 -14.93 13.29
N GLN A 216 12.36 -15.37 13.36
CA GLN A 216 11.31 -15.07 12.39
C GLN A 216 10.00 -14.81 13.13
N GLN A 217 9.63 -13.54 13.25
CA GLN A 217 8.58 -13.05 14.16
C GLN A 217 7.17 -13.40 13.68
N ASP A 218 7.00 -13.79 12.42
CA ASP A 218 5.76 -14.26 11.81
C ASP A 218 5.72 -15.79 11.60
N ALA A 219 6.64 -16.56 12.21
CA ALA A 219 6.71 -18.02 12.05
C ALA A 219 5.42 -18.74 12.48
N LEU A 220 4.75 -18.24 13.52
CA LEU A 220 3.44 -18.75 13.94
C LEU A 220 2.37 -18.46 12.88
N CYS A 221 2.36 -17.27 12.31
CA CYS A 221 1.41 -16.87 11.27
C CYS A 221 1.55 -17.76 10.03
N THR A 222 2.79 -17.93 9.54
CA THR A 222 3.12 -18.74 8.36
C THR A 222 3.03 -20.25 8.59
N THR A 223 2.84 -20.69 9.84
CA THR A 223 2.49 -22.08 10.13
C THR A 223 1.07 -22.40 9.67
N CYS A 224 0.13 -21.47 9.85
CA CYS A 224 -1.28 -21.63 9.51
C CYS A 224 -1.63 -21.00 8.15
N HIS A 225 -1.05 -19.85 7.83
CA HIS A 225 -1.40 -19.05 6.65
C HIS A 225 -0.39 -19.24 5.52
N ASN A 226 -0.92 -19.57 4.35
CA ASN A 226 -0.20 -19.68 3.08
C ASN A 226 -0.60 -18.53 2.15
N LYS A 227 -0.21 -17.30 2.49
CA LYS A 227 -0.60 -16.12 1.71
C LYS A 227 0.06 -16.14 0.33
N GLN A 228 -0.76 -16.07 -0.72
CA GLN A 228 -0.26 -16.00 -2.09
C GLN A 228 0.65 -14.78 -2.27
N GLY A 229 1.68 -14.92 -3.11
CA GLY A 229 2.67 -13.87 -3.35
C GLY A 229 3.72 -13.71 -2.25
N TRP A 230 3.37 -14.00 -0.98
CA TRP A 230 4.30 -13.84 0.13
C TRP A 230 5.55 -14.69 -0.06
N SER A 231 5.38 -15.94 -0.51
CA SER A 231 6.50 -16.87 -0.69
C SER A 231 7.32 -16.70 -1.96
N GLU A 232 7.01 -15.69 -2.78
CA GLU A 232 7.83 -15.39 -3.95
C GLU A 232 9.23 -14.92 -3.54
N PRO A 233 10.31 -15.42 -4.17
CA PRO A 233 11.69 -15.10 -3.78
C PRO A 233 12.05 -13.62 -3.83
N ASP A 234 11.30 -12.81 -4.58
CA ASP A 234 11.54 -11.40 -4.78
C ASP A 234 10.49 -10.49 -4.10
N SER A 235 9.60 -11.07 -3.26
CA SER A 235 8.70 -10.28 -2.42
C SER A 235 9.53 -9.42 -1.46
N THR A 236 9.52 -8.10 -1.66
CA THR A 236 10.40 -7.19 -0.91
C THR A 236 9.99 -7.03 0.53
N HIS A 237 8.70 -7.21 0.86
CA HIS A 237 8.24 -7.16 2.25
C HIS A 237 8.53 -8.47 3.01
N ARG A 238 8.61 -9.62 2.31
CA ARG A 238 9.10 -10.87 2.93
C ARG A 238 10.60 -10.85 3.12
N THR A 239 11.35 -10.42 2.11
CA THR A 239 12.81 -10.54 2.09
C THR A 239 13.54 -9.34 2.70
N GLY A 240 12.81 -8.26 2.98
CA GLY A 240 13.38 -6.95 3.28
C GLY A 240 13.89 -6.19 2.04
N GLY A 241 13.94 -6.85 0.88
CA GLY A 241 14.49 -6.32 -0.37
C GLY A 241 16.00 -6.08 -0.29
N SER A 242 16.66 -5.91 -1.44
CA SER A 242 18.11 -5.65 -1.49
C SER A 242 18.46 -4.17 -1.69
N ARG A 243 17.46 -3.27 -1.65
CA ARG A 243 17.64 -1.83 -1.92
C ARG A 243 18.07 -1.05 -0.68
N TYR A 244 17.81 -1.59 0.51
CA TYR A 244 18.06 -0.93 1.79
C TYR A 244 18.76 -1.90 2.75
N ASP A 245 20.07 -2.08 2.54
CA ASP A 245 20.91 -3.02 3.31
C ASP A 245 20.81 -2.80 4.83
N THR A 246 20.54 -1.57 5.26
CA THR A 246 20.45 -1.20 6.69
C THR A 246 19.19 -1.69 7.40
N VAL A 247 18.13 -2.06 6.66
CA VAL A 247 16.85 -2.53 7.24
C VAL A 247 16.43 -3.92 6.76
N THR A 248 17.11 -4.47 5.75
CA THR A 248 16.75 -5.73 5.09
C THR A 248 16.50 -6.86 6.10
N ALA A 249 17.47 -7.14 6.97
CA ALA A 249 17.37 -8.23 7.94
C ALA A 249 16.22 -8.02 8.95
N GLY A 250 15.98 -6.78 9.38
CA GLY A 250 14.91 -6.46 10.34
C GLY A 250 13.51 -6.61 9.73
N VAL A 251 13.33 -6.13 8.49
CA VAL A 251 12.08 -6.30 7.76
C VAL A 251 11.81 -7.79 7.49
N ALA A 252 12.82 -8.52 7.01
CA ALA A 252 12.70 -9.95 6.75
C ALA A 252 12.35 -10.75 8.01
N ALA A 253 13.05 -10.49 9.12
CA ALA A 253 12.80 -11.17 10.39
C ALA A 253 11.43 -10.81 10.98
N SER A 254 10.91 -9.60 10.74
CA SER A 254 9.58 -9.19 11.23
C SER A 254 8.45 -9.76 10.38
N GLY A 255 8.66 -9.91 9.07
CA GLY A 255 7.68 -10.51 8.15
C GLY A 255 6.28 -9.89 8.23
N CYS A 256 5.25 -10.70 8.44
CA CYS A 256 3.85 -10.24 8.55
C CYS A 256 3.64 -9.16 9.62
N ILE A 257 4.38 -9.21 10.73
CA ILE A 257 4.14 -8.29 11.86
C ILE A 257 4.73 -6.88 11.66
N ASN A 258 5.37 -6.64 10.51
CA ASN A 258 5.64 -5.28 10.04
C ASN A 258 4.33 -4.49 9.86
N CYS A 259 3.28 -5.18 9.40
CA CYS A 259 2.01 -4.57 9.02
C CYS A 259 0.86 -5.02 9.91
N HIS A 260 0.87 -6.25 10.38
CA HIS A 260 -0.21 -6.85 11.16
C HIS A 260 0.12 -6.94 12.65
N LEU A 261 -0.88 -6.76 13.50
CA LEU A 261 -0.77 -6.98 14.92
C LEU A 261 -1.84 -7.99 15.36
N PRO A 262 -1.45 -9.16 15.91
CA PRO A 262 -2.41 -10.21 16.20
C PRO A 262 -3.37 -9.85 17.32
N HIS A 263 -2.98 -9.01 18.28
CA HIS A 263 -3.85 -8.57 19.36
C HIS A 263 -3.76 -7.06 19.54
N ASN A 264 -4.84 -6.42 19.98
CA ASN A 264 -4.93 -4.97 20.16
C ASN A 264 -4.54 -4.19 18.90
N ALA A 265 -4.87 -4.71 17.71
CA ALA A 265 -4.61 -3.99 16.47
C ALA A 265 -5.24 -2.59 16.56
N GLN A 266 -4.50 -1.57 16.12
CA GLN A 266 -5.04 -0.23 16.19
C GLN A 266 -6.19 -0.05 15.18
N ARG A 267 -6.11 -0.74 14.04
CA ARG A 267 -7.22 -0.95 13.10
C ARG A 267 -7.64 -2.41 13.17
N GLY A 268 -8.85 -2.67 13.66
CA GLY A 268 -9.36 -4.04 13.72
C GLY A 268 -9.48 -4.65 12.32
N GLU A 269 -10.05 -3.92 11.36
CA GLU A 269 -10.09 -4.40 9.98
C GLU A 269 -8.68 -4.65 9.42
N HIS A 270 -8.45 -5.88 8.95
CA HIS A 270 -7.15 -6.42 8.51
C HIS A 270 -6.05 -6.51 9.60
N LEU A 271 -6.40 -6.24 10.86
CA LEU A 271 -5.48 -6.29 12.00
C LEU A 271 -4.24 -5.42 11.80
N LEU A 272 -4.40 -4.19 11.27
CA LEU A 272 -3.26 -3.34 10.97
C LEU A 272 -2.66 -2.74 12.24
N ARG A 273 -1.32 -2.71 12.28
CA ARG A 273 -0.55 -2.30 13.45
C ARG A 273 -0.77 -0.83 13.80
N LEU A 274 -0.71 0.06 12.81
CA LEU A 274 -0.84 1.49 13.03
C LEU A 274 -2.14 2.01 12.43
N SER A 275 -3.00 2.51 13.30
CA SER A 275 -4.03 3.48 12.92
C SER A 275 -4.36 4.33 14.15
N GLY A 276 -4.11 5.64 14.11
CA GLY A 276 -4.82 6.52 15.03
C GLY A 276 -6.34 6.32 14.91
N VAL A 277 -7.11 6.69 15.93
CA VAL A 277 -8.58 6.75 15.80
C VAL A 277 -8.91 7.64 14.59
N GLY A 278 -9.50 7.06 13.53
CA GLY A 278 -9.77 7.73 12.25
C GLY A 278 -8.68 7.63 11.17
N ALA A 279 -7.63 6.83 11.36
CA ALA A 279 -6.60 6.58 10.36
C ALA A 279 -6.94 5.40 9.43
N GLY A 280 -6.64 5.56 8.14
CA GLY A 280 -6.86 4.57 7.08
C GLY A 280 -5.70 3.57 6.90
N GLU A 281 -5.88 2.61 5.99
CA GLU A 281 -4.86 1.60 5.64
C GLU A 281 -3.51 2.23 5.26
N GLU A 282 -3.53 3.37 4.56
CA GLU A 282 -2.37 4.09 4.04
C GLU A 282 -1.35 4.37 5.14
N THR A 283 -1.85 4.69 6.33
CA THR A 283 -1.00 5.05 7.48
C THR A 283 -0.14 3.90 7.94
N ASN A 284 -0.57 2.66 7.73
CA ASN A 284 0.22 1.47 8.01
C ASN A 284 1.44 1.35 7.07
N CYS A 285 1.32 1.90 5.85
CA CYS A 285 2.38 1.91 4.85
C CYS A 285 3.37 3.06 5.08
N TYR A 286 2.90 4.31 5.06
CA TYR A 286 3.80 5.46 5.07
C TYR A 286 4.27 5.87 6.46
N THR A 287 3.39 5.87 7.49
CA THR A 287 3.81 6.28 8.85
C THR A 287 4.83 5.30 9.44
N SER A 288 4.70 4.02 9.13
CA SER A 288 5.61 2.97 9.61
C SER A 288 6.94 2.94 8.86
N CYS A 289 6.89 3.07 7.53
CA CYS A 289 8.04 2.81 6.66
C CYS A 289 8.19 3.88 5.58
N HIS A 290 7.18 4.14 4.74
CA HIS A 290 7.35 4.91 3.51
C HIS A 290 7.32 6.45 3.63
N GLN A 291 7.72 7.00 4.79
CA GLN A 291 7.71 8.45 5.05
C GLN A 291 9.11 9.06 5.19
N ASN A 292 10.12 8.33 5.67
CA ASN A 292 11.46 8.87 5.92
C ASN A 292 12.55 7.78 5.86
N VAL A 293 13.82 8.22 5.84
CA VAL A 293 14.98 7.33 6.02
C VAL A 293 14.85 6.52 7.31
N PRO A 294 15.30 5.25 7.34
CA PRO A 294 16.11 4.55 6.33
C PRO A 294 15.35 4.02 5.10
N TYR A 295 14.03 4.14 5.06
CA TYR A 295 13.19 3.69 3.95
C TYR A 295 13.01 4.79 2.89
N SER A 296 12.47 4.41 1.72
CA SER A 296 12.10 5.41 0.70
C SER A 296 10.99 6.33 1.20
N ASN A 297 11.23 7.63 1.12
CA ASN A 297 10.22 8.65 1.37
C ASN A 297 9.28 8.80 0.16
N VAL A 298 8.36 7.85 0.00
CA VAL A 298 7.32 7.91 -1.04
C VAL A 298 6.29 8.98 -0.68
N TRP A 299 6.02 9.18 0.61
CA TRP A 299 5.07 10.19 1.11
C TRP A 299 5.32 11.60 0.55
N SER A 300 6.59 12.00 0.38
CA SER A 300 6.95 13.29 -0.20
C SER A 300 6.37 13.51 -1.60
N GLN A 301 6.30 12.47 -2.42
CA GLN A 301 5.76 12.54 -3.78
C GLN A 301 4.26 12.84 -3.77
N PHE A 302 3.53 12.34 -2.77
CA PHE A 302 2.10 12.60 -2.64
C PHE A 302 1.79 13.95 -2.00
N ASN A 303 2.57 14.36 -1.00
CA ASN A 303 2.26 15.51 -0.16
C ASN A 303 2.87 16.84 -0.66
N THR A 304 3.93 16.79 -1.47
CA THR A 304 4.60 18.02 -1.95
C THR A 304 4.35 18.34 -3.42
N SER A 305 3.83 17.38 -4.18
CA SER A 305 3.59 17.56 -5.62
C SER A 305 2.29 18.30 -5.88
N LEU A 306 2.29 19.16 -6.92
CA LEU A 306 1.09 19.86 -7.35
C LEU A 306 0.03 18.91 -7.93
N TYR A 307 0.48 17.91 -8.70
CA TYR A 307 -0.35 16.89 -9.33
C TYR A 307 0.00 15.52 -8.76
N THR A 308 -1.01 14.79 -8.26
CA THR A 308 -0.77 13.59 -7.46
C THR A 308 -2.03 12.74 -7.34
N HIS A 309 -1.85 11.43 -7.24
CA HIS A 309 -2.88 10.51 -6.78
C HIS A 309 -3.02 10.65 -5.25
N ARG A 310 -3.92 11.52 -4.79
CA ARG A 310 -3.99 11.96 -3.37
C ARG A 310 -4.47 10.87 -2.40
N VAL A 311 -3.61 9.93 -2.05
CA VAL A 311 -3.88 8.85 -1.08
C VAL A 311 -4.33 9.37 0.28
N GLN A 312 -3.83 10.55 0.68
CA GLN A 312 -4.16 11.17 1.96
C GLN A 312 -5.62 11.65 2.10
N ASN A 313 -6.34 11.73 0.98
CA ASN A 313 -7.72 12.23 0.95
C ASN A 313 -8.76 11.11 1.15
N TYR A 314 -8.34 9.84 1.08
CA TYR A 314 -9.26 8.72 0.90
C TYR A 314 -9.19 7.67 2.01
N ASN A 315 -8.61 7.99 3.16
CA ASN A 315 -8.37 7.05 4.26
C ASN A 315 -9.55 6.11 4.58
N GLY A 316 -9.35 4.81 4.39
CA GLY A 316 -10.27 3.75 4.81
C GLY A 316 -11.54 3.67 3.98
N VAL A 317 -11.49 4.10 2.72
CA VAL A 317 -12.57 4.01 1.75
C VAL A 317 -12.43 2.76 0.87
N HIS A 318 -11.22 2.22 0.73
CA HIS A 318 -10.99 0.99 -0.03
C HIS A 318 -11.72 -0.21 0.58
N VAL A 319 -12.21 -1.06 -0.31
CA VAL A 319 -12.78 -2.36 0.02
C VAL A 319 -12.21 -3.38 -0.95
N ASP A 320 -11.53 -4.41 -0.45
CA ASP A 320 -10.78 -5.39 -1.25
C ASP A 320 -11.59 -6.04 -2.40
N ASN A 321 -12.91 -6.15 -2.23
CA ASN A 321 -13.83 -6.75 -3.21
C ASN A 321 -14.72 -5.72 -3.95
N GLU A 322 -14.33 -4.45 -3.98
CA GLU A 322 -15.07 -3.43 -4.69
C GLU A 322 -15.27 -3.78 -6.18
N SER A 323 -16.34 -3.26 -6.77
CA SER A 323 -16.61 -3.42 -8.20
C SER A 323 -15.66 -2.54 -9.01
N LEU A 324 -15.07 -3.10 -10.06
CA LEU A 324 -14.20 -2.38 -11.00
C LEU A 324 -14.84 -2.39 -12.41
N PRO A 325 -14.62 -1.33 -13.23
CA PRO A 325 -13.93 -0.08 -12.89
C PRO A 325 -14.68 0.74 -11.83
N VAL A 326 -13.96 1.56 -11.08
CA VAL A 326 -14.52 2.39 -10.02
C VAL A 326 -15.31 3.55 -10.64
N VAL A 327 -16.61 3.64 -10.33
CA VAL A 327 -17.53 4.59 -10.96
C VAL A 327 -17.90 5.77 -10.05
N GLY A 328 -18.11 6.94 -10.66
CA GLY A 328 -18.71 8.08 -9.97
C GLY A 328 -17.92 8.61 -8.79
N GLY A 329 -18.67 9.12 -7.80
CA GLY A 329 -18.12 9.64 -6.55
C GLY A 329 -17.46 8.58 -5.64
N LYS A 330 -17.36 7.31 -6.08
CA LYS A 330 -16.62 6.27 -5.37
C LYS A 330 -15.14 6.23 -5.73
N LYS A 331 -14.72 6.99 -6.75
CA LYS A 331 -13.31 7.08 -7.15
C LYS A 331 -12.45 7.57 -5.99
N HIS A 332 -11.50 6.72 -5.63
CA HIS A 332 -10.47 6.97 -4.65
C HIS A 332 -9.15 6.40 -5.18
N VAL A 333 -8.06 6.74 -4.50
CA VAL A 333 -6.78 6.06 -4.66
C VAL A 333 -6.21 5.84 -3.28
N GLU A 334 -5.91 4.60 -2.95
CA GLU A 334 -5.19 4.14 -1.78
C GLU A 334 -3.94 3.36 -2.20
N CYS A 335 -3.05 3.03 -1.26
CA CYS A 335 -1.81 2.31 -1.58
C CYS A 335 -2.12 0.94 -2.22
N THR A 336 -3.14 0.25 -1.70
CA THR A 336 -3.58 -1.07 -2.12
C THR A 336 -4.37 -1.11 -3.42
N ASP A 337 -4.74 0.06 -3.96
CA ASP A 337 -5.32 0.15 -5.30
C ASP A 337 -4.30 -0.13 -6.39
N CYS A 338 -3.02 0.14 -6.13
CA CYS A 338 -1.93 -0.06 -7.09
C CYS A 338 -0.92 -1.10 -6.64
N HIS A 339 -0.77 -1.31 -5.32
CA HIS A 339 0.22 -2.22 -4.76
C HIS A 339 -0.45 -3.37 -4.02
N ASN A 340 0.16 -4.56 -4.08
CA ASN A 340 -0.20 -5.64 -3.17
C ASN A 340 1.01 -5.93 -2.27
N PRO A 341 0.98 -5.58 -0.97
CA PRO A 341 2.12 -5.74 -0.08
C PRO A 341 2.65 -7.17 0.00
N HIS A 342 1.81 -8.19 -0.25
CA HIS A 342 2.25 -9.58 -0.25
C HIS A 342 3.05 -9.97 -1.49
N PHE A 343 2.76 -9.36 -2.65
CA PHE A 343 3.37 -9.66 -3.95
C PHE A 343 4.42 -8.63 -4.39
N ALA A 344 4.40 -7.44 -3.80
CA ALA A 344 5.25 -6.32 -4.19
C ALA A 344 6.71 -6.75 -4.22
N GLY A 345 7.30 -6.62 -5.39
CA GLY A 345 8.70 -6.94 -5.67
C GLY A 345 9.41 -5.78 -6.36
N ALA A 346 10.64 -6.03 -6.79
CA ALA A 346 11.42 -5.02 -7.49
C ALA A 346 10.94 -4.84 -8.93
N GLN A 347 10.93 -3.59 -9.41
CA GLN A 347 10.87 -3.30 -10.84
C GLN A 347 12.30 -3.40 -11.41
N GLY A 348 12.57 -4.44 -12.21
CA GLY A 348 13.89 -4.68 -12.77
C GLY A 348 14.41 -3.57 -13.71
N LEU A 349 13.54 -2.78 -14.34
CA LEU A 349 13.90 -1.68 -15.25
C LEU A 349 12.80 -0.60 -15.35
N PRO A 350 13.15 0.69 -15.23
CA PRO A 350 12.53 1.78 -16.00
C PRO A 350 13.32 2.02 -17.31
N LEU A 351 12.67 2.61 -18.32
CA LEU A 351 13.36 3.13 -19.52
C LEU A 351 14.44 4.16 -19.11
N GLY A 352 15.71 3.73 -19.18
CA GLY A 352 16.91 4.55 -18.93
C GLY A 352 17.77 4.17 -17.72
N SER A 353 17.48 3.08 -16.99
CA SER A 353 18.35 2.65 -15.90
C SER A 353 19.54 1.81 -16.38
N SER A 354 20.75 2.13 -15.89
CA SER A 354 21.99 1.36 -16.10
C SER A 354 22.23 0.30 -15.02
N THR A 355 21.33 0.15 -14.05
CA THR A 355 21.48 -0.83 -12.96
C THR A 355 21.18 -2.25 -13.41
N PRO A 356 21.84 -3.27 -12.82
CA PRO A 356 21.58 -4.68 -13.14
C PRO A 356 20.10 -5.01 -13.02
N LEU A 357 19.60 -5.85 -13.94
CA LEU A 357 18.28 -6.47 -13.89
C LEU A 357 18.06 -7.03 -12.48
N VAL A 358 17.05 -6.55 -11.76
CA VAL A 358 16.54 -7.27 -10.59
C VAL A 358 15.43 -8.17 -11.11
N PRO A 359 15.64 -9.50 -11.17
CA PRO A 359 14.60 -10.41 -11.64
C PRO A 359 13.38 -10.40 -10.71
N PRO A 360 12.17 -10.55 -11.26
CA PRO A 360 11.86 -10.65 -12.69
C PRO A 360 11.89 -9.26 -13.35
N ALA A 361 12.72 -9.10 -14.38
CA ALA A 361 12.62 -7.96 -15.26
C ALA A 361 11.33 -8.12 -16.10
N SER A 362 10.45 -7.12 -16.04
CA SER A 362 9.25 -7.03 -16.87
C SER A 362 9.52 -6.11 -18.05
N ALA A 363 8.89 -6.39 -19.18
CA ALA A 363 8.89 -5.54 -20.36
C ALA A 363 7.45 -5.14 -20.67
N ALA A 364 7.26 -3.93 -21.19
CA ALA A 364 5.92 -3.46 -21.51
C ALA A 364 5.22 -4.44 -22.48
N PRO A 365 3.94 -4.78 -22.22
CA PRO A 365 3.04 -4.17 -21.24
C PRO A 365 2.93 -4.96 -19.93
N ASP A 366 3.73 -6.01 -19.73
CA ASP A 366 3.63 -6.93 -18.60
C ASP A 366 3.77 -6.20 -17.27
N ILE A 367 2.99 -6.62 -16.29
CA ILE A 367 2.95 -5.98 -14.97
C ILE A 367 4.34 -5.97 -14.33
N ASN A 368 4.71 -4.81 -13.76
CA ASN A 368 5.99 -4.66 -13.09
C ASN A 368 5.93 -5.18 -11.64
N GLY A 369 7.10 -5.45 -11.05
CA GLY A 369 7.22 -6.05 -9.72
C GLY A 369 6.42 -5.34 -8.62
N ALA A 370 6.34 -4.01 -8.67
CA ALA A 370 5.66 -3.21 -7.65
C ALA A 370 4.12 -3.34 -7.74
N LEU A 371 3.58 -3.64 -8.92
CA LEU A 371 2.14 -3.75 -9.17
C LEU A 371 1.63 -5.19 -9.15
N ARG A 372 2.49 -6.20 -8.96
CA ARG A 372 2.08 -7.61 -9.00
C ARG A 372 0.98 -7.93 -7.99
N GLY A 373 0.09 -8.85 -8.35
CA GLY A 373 -0.93 -9.39 -7.45
C GLY A 373 -2.11 -8.45 -7.19
N VAL A 374 -2.19 -7.30 -7.83
CA VAL A 374 -3.36 -6.41 -7.77
C VAL A 374 -4.43 -6.83 -8.77
N ARG A 375 -5.67 -6.42 -8.51
CA ARG A 375 -6.79 -6.54 -9.45
C ARG A 375 -6.66 -5.47 -10.53
N GLY A 376 -7.29 -5.68 -11.67
CA GLY A 376 -7.32 -4.72 -12.77
C GLY A 376 -8.62 -4.77 -13.55
N VAL A 377 -8.67 -3.98 -14.62
CA VAL A 377 -9.73 -3.95 -15.63
C VAL A 377 -9.12 -4.29 -16.97
N ASP A 378 -9.77 -5.19 -17.71
CA ASP A 378 -9.27 -5.69 -18.99
C ASP A 378 -9.17 -4.61 -20.09
N LEU A 379 -8.66 -5.00 -21.25
CA LEU A 379 -8.48 -4.08 -22.40
C LEU A 379 -9.79 -3.43 -22.88
N THR A 380 -10.95 -3.99 -22.54
CA THR A 380 -12.26 -3.44 -22.93
C THR A 380 -12.73 -2.33 -22.00
N GLY A 381 -12.03 -2.13 -20.86
CA GLY A 381 -12.42 -1.15 -19.86
C GLY A 381 -13.62 -1.60 -19.01
N ALA A 382 -14.03 -2.87 -19.07
CA ALA A 382 -15.27 -3.33 -18.45
C ALA A 382 -15.14 -4.55 -17.53
N ALA A 383 -14.30 -5.54 -17.86
CA ALA A 383 -14.22 -6.78 -17.08
C ALA A 383 -13.11 -6.75 -16.04
N VAL A 384 -13.39 -7.27 -14.84
CA VAL A 384 -12.38 -7.44 -13.79
C VAL A 384 -11.40 -8.55 -14.17
N VAL A 385 -10.10 -8.26 -14.06
CA VAL A 385 -9.02 -9.24 -14.11
C VAL A 385 -8.36 -9.36 -12.74
N SER A 386 -8.09 -10.59 -12.30
CA SER A 386 -7.48 -10.85 -10.99
C SER A 386 -6.63 -12.13 -11.03
N PRO A 387 -5.30 -12.03 -10.87
CA PRO A 387 -4.51 -10.80 -10.83
C PRO A 387 -4.44 -10.13 -12.22
N ALA A 388 -4.16 -8.83 -12.23
CA ALA A 388 -3.76 -8.08 -13.42
C ALA A 388 -2.46 -8.66 -13.99
N ARG A 389 -2.37 -8.71 -15.32
CA ARG A 389 -1.22 -9.22 -16.07
C ARG A 389 -0.44 -8.11 -16.76
N TYR A 390 -1.10 -6.99 -17.07
CA TYR A 390 -0.50 -5.85 -17.74
C TYR A 390 -0.66 -4.57 -16.90
N GLU A 391 0.31 -3.65 -16.97
CA GLU A 391 0.26 -2.43 -16.16
C GLU A 391 -1.00 -1.60 -16.42
N TYR A 392 -1.39 -1.46 -17.70
CA TYR A 392 -2.56 -0.64 -18.06
C TYR A 392 -3.84 -1.16 -17.40
N GLU A 393 -3.94 -2.45 -17.08
CA GLU A 393 -5.13 -3.03 -16.43
C GLU A 393 -5.30 -2.47 -15.01
N VAL A 394 -4.20 -2.14 -14.32
CA VAL A 394 -4.21 -1.49 -13.01
C VAL A 394 -4.71 -0.05 -13.16
N CYS A 395 -4.19 0.68 -14.15
CA CYS A 395 -4.61 2.06 -14.43
C CYS A 395 -6.09 2.15 -14.85
N TYR A 396 -6.57 1.18 -15.64
CA TYR A 396 -7.94 1.12 -16.15
C TYR A 396 -8.99 0.93 -15.05
N ARG A 397 -8.59 0.55 -13.83
CA ARG A 397 -9.49 0.59 -12.66
C ARG A 397 -10.18 1.95 -12.51
N CYS A 398 -9.48 3.03 -12.82
CA CYS A 398 -9.97 4.40 -12.65
C CYS A 398 -10.00 5.20 -13.97
N HIS A 399 -9.11 4.89 -14.91
CA HIS A 399 -8.95 5.65 -16.15
C HIS A 399 -9.70 5.05 -17.36
N ALA A 400 -10.43 3.94 -17.18
CA ALA A 400 -11.28 3.37 -18.22
C ALA A 400 -12.76 3.41 -17.84
N GLY A 401 -13.61 3.23 -18.86
CA GLY A 401 -15.05 3.13 -18.73
C GLY A 401 -15.78 4.48 -18.64
N PRO A 402 -17.10 4.45 -18.40
CA PRO A 402 -17.99 5.61 -18.55
C PRO A 402 -17.79 6.71 -17.51
N SER A 403 -17.02 6.44 -16.44
CA SER A 403 -16.68 7.41 -15.40
C SER A 403 -15.25 7.94 -15.55
N ALA A 404 -14.53 7.62 -16.63
CA ALA A 404 -13.13 8.02 -16.81
C ALA A 404 -12.90 9.54 -16.80
N ASP A 405 -13.93 10.36 -17.00
CA ASP A 405 -13.90 11.82 -16.94
C ASP A 405 -14.22 12.42 -15.57
N GLN A 406 -14.65 11.59 -14.61
CA GLN A 406 -15.12 12.02 -13.29
C GLN A 406 -13.96 12.07 -12.28
N TYR A 407 -13.11 13.09 -12.37
CA TYR A 407 -12.06 13.36 -11.38
C TYR A 407 -12.54 14.33 -10.29
N THR A 408 -12.14 14.09 -9.04
CA THR A 408 -12.62 14.81 -7.85
C THR A 408 -12.04 16.23 -7.69
N SER A 409 -10.95 16.55 -8.37
CA SER A 409 -10.40 17.90 -8.41
C SER A 409 -9.81 18.20 -9.79
N LEU A 410 -10.11 19.39 -10.31
CA LEU A 410 -9.56 19.97 -11.55
C LEU A 410 -10.19 19.50 -12.88
N ALA A 411 -11.53 19.48 -12.95
CA ALA A 411 -12.26 19.36 -14.23
C ALA A 411 -11.82 20.40 -15.29
N GLN A 412 -11.23 21.54 -14.86
CA GLN A 412 -10.68 22.60 -15.71
C GLN A 412 -9.39 22.21 -16.46
N MET A 413 -8.77 21.06 -16.15
CA MET A 413 -7.52 20.60 -16.79
C MET A 413 -7.73 19.47 -17.79
N LEU A 414 -8.96 19.01 -18.01
CA LEU A 414 -9.18 17.97 -19.02
C LEU A 414 -8.86 18.51 -20.43
N PRO A 415 -8.02 17.80 -21.21
CA PRO A 415 -7.75 18.20 -22.59
C PRO A 415 -9.03 18.30 -23.41
N ASN A 416 -9.26 19.43 -24.07
CA ASN A 416 -10.47 19.63 -24.89
C ASN A 416 -10.16 19.31 -26.35
N ARG A 417 -10.46 18.07 -26.75
CA ARG A 417 -10.10 17.53 -28.06
C ARG A 417 -11.26 17.56 -29.05
N LEU A 418 -10.97 17.60 -30.35
CA LEU A 418 -11.96 17.49 -31.42
C LEU A 418 -12.70 16.13 -31.33
N PHE A 419 -11.94 15.04 -31.27
CA PHE A 419 -12.45 13.70 -30.97
C PHE A 419 -12.34 13.47 -29.46
N LYS A 420 -13.30 14.04 -28.73
CA LYS A 420 -13.31 14.02 -27.26
C LYS A 420 -13.72 12.66 -26.70
N ASP A 421 -12.79 12.04 -25.97
CA ASP A 421 -13.01 10.86 -25.15
C ASP A 421 -12.02 10.88 -23.99
N TYR A 422 -12.41 10.34 -22.85
CA TYR A 422 -11.58 10.25 -21.65
C TYR A 422 -11.36 8.81 -21.20
N ASP A 423 -12.06 7.85 -21.80
CA ASP A 423 -11.87 6.44 -21.55
C ASP A 423 -10.58 5.98 -22.24
N GLU A 424 -9.55 5.70 -21.44
CA GLU A 424 -8.25 5.32 -21.98
C GLU A 424 -8.29 3.93 -22.66
N SER A 425 -9.26 3.07 -22.34
CA SER A 425 -9.47 1.82 -23.08
C SER A 425 -9.90 2.09 -24.53
N ASN A 426 -10.73 3.12 -24.75
CA ASN A 426 -11.12 3.56 -26.08
C ASN A 426 -9.97 4.26 -26.81
N ARG A 427 -9.18 5.10 -26.13
CA ARG A 427 -8.10 5.90 -26.73
C ARG A 427 -6.90 5.05 -27.15
N PHE A 428 -6.58 4.01 -26.40
CA PHE A 428 -5.51 3.07 -26.76
C PHE A 428 -5.98 1.88 -27.62
N ASN A 429 -7.25 1.82 -28.01
CA ASN A 429 -7.78 0.72 -28.81
C ASN A 429 -7.03 0.57 -30.15
N SER A 430 -6.60 -0.66 -30.46
CA SER A 430 -5.88 -0.97 -31.69
C SER A 430 -6.62 -0.64 -32.98
N SER A 431 -7.95 -0.52 -32.92
CA SER A 431 -8.81 -0.14 -34.04
C SER A 431 -8.67 1.33 -34.43
N ASN A 432 -8.16 2.18 -33.53
CA ASN A 432 -7.95 3.60 -33.77
C ASN A 432 -6.95 3.84 -34.90
N ALA A 433 -7.20 4.86 -35.70
CA ALA A 433 -6.34 5.24 -36.83
C ALA A 433 -4.90 5.54 -36.40
N ALA A 434 -4.72 6.09 -35.20
CA ALA A 434 -3.43 6.33 -34.56
C ALA A 434 -3.56 6.18 -33.04
N TYR A 435 -2.55 5.56 -32.42
CA TYR A 435 -2.42 5.37 -30.97
C TYR A 435 -0.95 5.15 -30.60
N HIS A 436 -0.58 5.48 -29.36
CA HIS A 436 0.63 4.97 -28.73
C HIS A 436 0.42 3.55 -28.19
N PRO A 437 1.45 2.68 -28.25
CA PRO A 437 1.27 1.24 -28.09
C PRO A 437 1.26 0.81 -26.61
N VAL A 438 0.24 1.22 -25.86
CA VAL A 438 0.03 0.79 -24.47
C VAL A 438 -0.66 -0.58 -24.43
N SER A 439 -1.90 -0.65 -24.93
CA SER A 439 -2.72 -1.87 -24.91
C SER A 439 -2.67 -2.69 -26.20
N ALA A 440 -2.08 -2.15 -27.28
CA ALA A 440 -1.77 -2.88 -28.53
C ALA A 440 -0.36 -2.64 -29.07
N ASP A 441 0.17 -3.60 -29.85
CA ASP A 441 1.51 -3.50 -30.45
C ASP A 441 1.53 -2.31 -31.39
N ARG A 442 2.67 -1.62 -31.47
CA ARG A 442 2.87 -0.61 -32.50
C ARG A 442 2.58 -1.20 -33.88
N ARG A 443 1.73 -0.54 -34.67
CA ARG A 443 1.39 -0.98 -36.03
C ARG A 443 2.66 -1.22 -36.88
N PRO A 444 2.74 -2.33 -37.64
CA PRO A 444 3.87 -2.60 -38.53
C PRO A 444 3.96 -1.54 -39.66
N GLY A 445 5.14 -1.44 -40.28
CA GLY A 445 5.43 -0.48 -41.36
C GLY A 445 6.32 0.69 -40.93
N PRO A 446 6.29 1.85 -41.62
CA PRO A 446 7.17 3.00 -41.33
C PRO A 446 6.84 3.74 -40.01
N ASN A 447 5.87 3.26 -39.24
CA ASN A 447 5.27 3.92 -38.07
C ASN A 447 6.19 3.99 -36.82
N GLY A 448 7.46 3.63 -36.95
CA GLY A 448 8.49 3.75 -35.91
C GLY A 448 9.63 4.70 -36.25
N ARG A 449 9.62 5.31 -37.45
CA ARG A 449 10.75 6.11 -37.93
C ARG A 449 11.02 7.38 -37.12
N SER A 450 9.99 7.93 -36.47
CA SER A 450 10.15 9.07 -35.56
C SER A 450 10.77 8.69 -34.22
N LEU A 451 10.89 7.40 -33.90
CA LEU A 451 11.58 6.98 -32.70
C LEU A 451 13.09 7.11 -32.88
N ARG A 452 13.79 7.36 -31.79
CA ARG A 452 15.24 7.26 -31.72
C ARG A 452 15.68 5.89 -32.22
N SER A 453 16.81 5.83 -32.92
CA SER A 453 17.33 4.63 -33.60
C SER A 453 17.31 3.37 -32.72
N GLN A 454 17.68 3.49 -31.45
CA GLN A 454 17.70 2.39 -30.47
C GLN A 454 16.32 1.78 -30.15
N TYR A 455 15.23 2.48 -30.42
CA TYR A 455 13.85 2.04 -30.14
C TYR A 455 13.10 1.57 -31.38
N GLN A 456 13.60 1.86 -32.58
CA GLN A 456 12.88 1.59 -33.82
C GLN A 456 12.54 0.10 -33.98
N SER A 457 13.45 -0.79 -33.56
CA SER A 457 13.31 -2.25 -33.64
C SER A 457 12.93 -2.95 -32.33
N THR A 458 12.89 -2.24 -31.21
CA THR A 458 12.76 -2.84 -29.87
C THR A 458 11.55 -2.35 -29.08
N MET A 459 11.08 -1.13 -29.33
CA MET A 459 9.94 -0.53 -28.62
C MET A 459 8.63 -0.84 -29.35
N PHE A 460 8.07 -2.02 -29.08
CA PHE A 460 6.76 -2.43 -29.58
C PHE A 460 5.61 -1.99 -28.67
N ARG A 461 5.92 -1.78 -27.39
CA ARG A 461 4.99 -1.40 -26.32
C ARG A 461 5.62 -0.37 -25.41
N ILE A 462 4.79 0.40 -24.74
CA ILE A 462 5.18 1.32 -23.67
C ILE A 462 4.25 1.16 -22.47
N TYR A 463 4.75 1.58 -21.31
CA TYR A 463 4.02 1.66 -20.07
C TYR A 463 3.25 2.98 -19.95
N CYS A 464 2.22 3.03 -19.11
CA CYS A 464 1.60 4.30 -18.71
C CYS A 464 2.63 5.17 -17.95
N ASN A 465 3.47 4.53 -17.14
CA ASN A 465 4.53 5.18 -16.36
C ASN A 465 5.71 5.71 -17.20
N ASP A 466 5.78 5.38 -18.50
CA ASP A 466 6.76 5.98 -19.40
C ASP A 466 6.46 7.46 -19.64
N CYS A 467 5.18 7.85 -19.52
CA CYS A 467 4.71 9.22 -19.68
C CYS A 467 4.30 9.86 -18.35
N HIS A 468 3.65 9.11 -17.47
CA HIS A 468 3.11 9.61 -16.22
C HIS A 468 3.96 9.25 -15.00
N ASP A 469 4.00 10.15 -14.01
CA ASP A 469 4.47 9.78 -12.68
C ASP A 469 3.37 9.02 -11.94
N SER A 470 3.73 7.93 -11.27
CA SER A 470 2.76 7.03 -10.62
C SER A 470 2.23 7.58 -9.30
N HIS A 471 2.97 8.46 -8.62
CA HIS A 471 2.56 9.02 -7.33
C HIS A 471 2.27 10.51 -7.43
N GLY A 472 3.24 11.30 -7.89
CA GLY A 472 3.07 12.74 -7.99
C GLY A 472 4.26 13.48 -8.57
N THR A 473 3.96 14.59 -9.22
CA THR A 473 4.89 15.44 -9.96
C THR A 473 4.39 16.89 -10.00
N ASN A 474 5.27 17.82 -10.31
CA ASN A 474 4.92 19.23 -10.51
C ASN A 474 4.54 19.54 -11.96
N GLU A 475 4.62 18.56 -12.85
CA GLU A 475 4.20 18.72 -14.24
C GLU A 475 2.69 18.44 -14.40
N PRO A 476 1.96 19.28 -15.18
CA PRO A 476 0.54 19.10 -15.44
C PRO A 476 0.19 17.69 -15.90
N HIS A 477 -1.04 17.24 -15.59
CA HIS A 477 -1.56 15.92 -15.97
C HIS A 477 -0.75 14.73 -15.40
N MET A 478 -0.03 14.96 -14.30
CA MET A 478 0.89 13.99 -13.68
C MET A 478 1.94 13.46 -14.65
N LEU A 479 2.50 14.32 -15.50
CA LEU A 479 3.55 13.91 -16.44
C LEU A 479 4.91 13.78 -15.75
N ARG A 480 5.70 12.80 -16.18
CA ARG A 480 7.04 12.59 -15.62
C ARG A 480 8.03 13.69 -16.03
N TYR A 481 7.77 14.34 -17.16
CA TYR A 481 8.57 15.42 -17.72
C TYR A 481 7.67 16.47 -18.34
N LEU A 482 8.17 17.70 -18.42
CA LEU A 482 7.48 18.82 -19.03
C LEU A 482 6.97 18.49 -20.44
N ASN A 483 5.70 18.83 -20.67
CA ASN A 483 5.07 18.87 -21.98
C ASN A 483 4.21 20.14 -22.06
N GLN A 484 4.67 21.16 -22.77
CA GLN A 484 3.94 22.42 -22.86
C GLN A 484 2.58 22.22 -23.54
N ASP A 485 1.52 22.68 -22.89
CA ASP A 485 0.13 22.58 -23.37
C ASP A 485 -0.57 23.94 -23.50
N THR A 486 0.19 25.02 -23.42
CA THR A 486 -0.27 26.39 -23.58
C THR A 486 0.20 26.99 -24.91
N PHE A 487 -0.71 27.69 -25.59
CA PHE A 487 -0.42 28.42 -26.83
C PHE A 487 -0.51 29.94 -26.61
N PRO A 488 0.48 30.73 -27.06
CA PRO A 488 1.76 30.32 -27.65
C PRO A 488 2.68 29.61 -26.63
N ALA A 489 3.53 28.69 -27.11
CA ALA A 489 4.53 28.05 -26.27
C ALA A 489 5.54 29.09 -25.74
N THR A 490 5.76 29.11 -24.43
CA THR A 490 6.59 30.12 -23.75
C THR A 490 8.00 29.64 -23.41
N GLY A 491 8.27 28.32 -23.47
CA GLY A 491 9.54 27.72 -23.06
C GLY A 491 10.37 27.14 -24.21
N GLY A 492 10.16 27.60 -25.45
CA GLY A 492 10.88 27.10 -26.62
C GLY A 492 10.39 25.75 -27.13
N THR A 493 11.24 25.05 -27.87
CA THR A 493 10.87 23.85 -28.66
C THR A 493 11.34 22.55 -28.04
N ASN A 494 11.60 22.56 -26.73
CA ASN A 494 12.04 21.38 -25.99
C ASN A 494 10.83 20.65 -25.37
N TYR A 495 10.59 19.43 -25.83
CA TYR A 495 9.54 18.54 -25.32
C TYR A 495 10.19 17.31 -24.67
N PRO A 496 10.75 17.45 -23.45
CA PRO A 496 11.54 16.38 -22.84
C PRO A 496 10.74 15.10 -22.66
N LEU A 497 9.42 15.17 -22.47
CA LEU A 497 8.56 13.99 -22.45
C LEU A 497 8.63 13.21 -23.78
N CYS A 498 8.29 13.87 -24.89
CA CYS A 498 8.22 13.25 -26.21
C CYS A 498 9.59 12.83 -26.72
N PHE A 499 10.61 13.67 -26.51
CA PHE A 499 11.96 13.45 -27.00
C PHE A 499 12.74 12.39 -26.23
N ARG A 500 12.16 11.78 -25.18
CA ARG A 500 12.70 10.53 -24.62
C ARG A 500 12.64 9.38 -25.61
N CYS A 501 11.55 9.29 -26.37
CA CYS A 501 11.32 8.22 -27.33
C CYS A 501 11.52 8.68 -28.76
N HIS A 502 11.14 9.91 -29.07
CA HIS A 502 11.21 10.47 -30.41
C HIS A 502 12.51 11.24 -30.67
N ASP A 503 12.97 11.15 -31.91
CA ASP A 503 14.12 11.90 -32.41
C ASP A 503 13.68 13.33 -32.76
N PRO A 504 14.19 14.37 -32.06
CA PRO A 504 13.84 15.75 -32.36
C PRO A 504 14.28 16.17 -33.76
N ASP A 505 15.38 15.62 -34.30
CA ASP A 505 15.82 15.94 -35.65
C ASP A 505 14.85 15.36 -36.68
N TYR A 506 14.35 14.14 -36.47
CA TYR A 506 13.33 13.56 -37.33
C TYR A 506 12.03 14.39 -37.36
N LEU A 507 11.66 14.98 -36.21
CA LEU A 507 10.39 15.71 -36.07
C LEU A 507 10.47 17.19 -36.48
N LEU A 508 11.63 17.83 -36.32
CA LEU A 508 11.77 19.29 -36.42
C LEU A 508 12.82 19.75 -37.46
N ASN A 509 13.69 18.88 -37.95
CA ASN A 509 14.72 19.25 -38.92
C ASN A 509 14.24 18.98 -40.37
N PRO A 510 13.95 20.02 -41.17
CA PRO A 510 13.46 19.86 -42.54
C PRO A 510 14.52 19.32 -43.51
N VAL A 511 15.81 19.41 -43.12
CA VAL A 511 16.95 18.93 -43.91
C VAL A 511 17.34 17.50 -43.51
N GLY A 512 16.85 17.02 -42.35
CA GLY A 512 16.98 15.63 -41.90
C GLY A 512 15.93 14.72 -42.53
N ALA A 513 16.14 13.40 -42.46
CA ALA A 513 15.10 12.45 -42.87
C ALA A 513 13.99 12.42 -41.79
N PRO A 514 12.70 12.63 -42.15
CA PRO A 514 12.16 12.71 -43.50
C PRO A 514 12.09 14.15 -44.02
N SER A 515 12.83 14.45 -45.09
CA SER A 515 12.74 15.74 -45.78
C SER A 515 11.47 15.76 -46.64
N SER A 516 10.54 16.67 -46.35
CA SER A 516 9.33 16.89 -47.15
C SER A 516 8.80 18.31 -46.95
N ASP A 517 8.00 18.82 -47.89
CA ASP A 517 7.33 20.11 -47.73
C ASP A 517 6.41 20.14 -46.51
N THR A 518 5.81 19.00 -46.16
CA THR A 518 5.04 18.84 -44.92
C THR A 518 5.91 19.02 -43.67
N ALA A 519 7.15 18.52 -43.66
CA ALA A 519 8.08 18.70 -42.54
C ALA A 519 8.51 20.16 -42.39
N VAL A 520 8.73 20.89 -43.50
CA VAL A 520 8.98 22.34 -43.48
C VAL A 520 7.80 23.10 -42.89
N LEU A 521 6.57 22.78 -43.31
CA LEU A 521 5.35 23.44 -42.79
C LEU A 521 5.09 23.12 -41.31
N HIS A 522 5.35 21.88 -40.90
CA HIS A 522 5.30 21.46 -39.50
C HIS A 522 6.28 22.27 -38.65
N GLN A 523 7.53 22.36 -39.08
CA GLN A 523 8.57 23.14 -38.41
C GLN A 523 8.17 24.60 -38.23
N ARG A 524 7.54 25.23 -39.24
CA ARG A 524 7.13 26.64 -39.14
C ARG A 524 6.16 26.89 -37.99
N HIS A 525 5.22 25.98 -37.76
CA HIS A 525 4.29 26.12 -36.63
C HIS A 525 5.01 25.87 -35.31
N VAL A 526 5.78 24.78 -35.20
CA VAL A 526 6.42 24.40 -33.94
C VAL A 526 7.52 25.39 -33.52
N LEU A 527 8.32 25.87 -34.46
CA LEU A 527 9.42 26.81 -34.21
C LEU A 527 9.01 28.29 -34.32
N GLY A 528 7.78 28.59 -34.74
CA GLY A 528 7.31 29.98 -34.92
C GLY A 528 8.01 30.69 -36.08
N GLN A 529 8.17 30.01 -37.21
CA GLN A 529 8.85 30.51 -38.41
C GLN A 529 7.87 30.74 -39.56
N HIS A 530 6.73 31.37 -39.29
CA HIS A 530 5.68 31.58 -40.29
C HIS A 530 6.11 32.61 -41.35
N LEU A 531 5.67 32.41 -42.60
CA LEU A 531 6.00 33.30 -43.73
C LEU A 531 5.43 34.71 -43.59
N ASN A 532 4.38 34.88 -42.79
CA ASN A 532 3.75 36.18 -42.52
C ASN A 532 4.43 36.95 -41.37
N GLY A 533 5.55 36.45 -40.83
CA GLY A 533 6.26 37.07 -39.71
C GLY A 533 5.72 36.73 -38.33
N ASP A 534 4.73 35.83 -38.22
CA ASP A 534 4.25 35.34 -36.92
C ASP A 534 5.30 34.45 -36.24
N THR A 535 5.76 34.88 -35.07
CA THR A 535 6.80 34.20 -34.30
C THR A 535 6.25 33.31 -33.18
N ARG A 536 4.92 33.18 -33.07
CA ARG A 536 4.29 32.35 -32.04
C ARG A 536 4.58 30.88 -32.32
N GLN A 537 5.10 30.19 -31.31
CA GLN A 537 5.38 28.75 -31.35
C GLN A 537 4.13 27.98 -30.97
N THR A 538 3.78 26.97 -31.77
CA THR A 538 2.64 26.09 -31.52
C THR A 538 3.11 24.81 -30.85
N PRO A 539 2.67 24.48 -29.62
CA PRO A 539 3.07 23.25 -28.98
C PRO A 539 2.46 22.01 -29.64
N CYS A 540 3.19 20.88 -29.58
CA CYS A 540 2.76 19.62 -30.18
C CYS A 540 1.34 19.22 -29.74
N SER A 541 1.02 19.48 -28.47
CA SER A 541 -0.27 19.20 -27.83
C SER A 541 -1.45 19.94 -28.44
N VAL A 542 -1.25 21.07 -29.15
CA VAL A 542 -2.33 21.76 -29.88
C VAL A 542 -2.86 20.92 -31.04
N CYS A 543 -1.99 20.13 -31.68
CA CYS A 543 -2.33 19.32 -32.84
C CYS A 543 -2.47 17.84 -32.52
N HIS A 544 -1.61 17.33 -31.64
CA HIS A 544 -1.47 15.90 -31.36
C HIS A 544 -2.05 15.53 -29.98
N ASP A 545 -2.76 14.41 -29.96
CA ASP A 545 -3.17 13.72 -28.74
C ASP A 545 -2.16 12.59 -28.45
N PRO A 546 -1.46 12.63 -27.30
CA PRO A 546 -0.42 11.67 -26.99
C PRO A 546 -0.95 10.28 -26.62
N HIS A 547 -2.25 10.02 -26.65
CA HIS A 547 -2.78 8.67 -26.41
C HIS A 547 -3.18 8.02 -27.73
N GLY A 548 -4.37 8.31 -28.21
CA GLY A 548 -4.88 7.86 -29.49
C GLY A 548 -6.22 8.51 -29.78
N VAL A 549 -6.65 8.42 -31.04
CA VAL A 549 -7.83 9.14 -31.51
C VAL A 549 -8.98 8.13 -31.70
N PRO A 550 -10.00 8.12 -30.83
CA PRO A 550 -10.95 7.02 -30.77
C PRO A 550 -11.84 6.90 -32.01
N ALA A 551 -11.83 5.73 -32.64
CA ALA A 551 -12.73 5.42 -33.75
C ALA A 551 -14.21 5.48 -33.33
N THR A 552 -14.50 5.18 -32.06
CA THR A 552 -15.83 5.30 -31.43
C THR A 552 -16.37 6.74 -31.45
N ARG A 553 -15.51 7.74 -31.64
CA ARG A 553 -15.87 9.16 -31.78
C ARG A 553 -15.86 9.64 -33.23
N GLY A 554 -15.79 8.73 -34.21
CA GLY A 554 -15.81 9.05 -35.64
C GLY A 554 -14.42 9.35 -36.24
N ALA A 555 -13.35 9.02 -35.51
CA ALA A 555 -11.99 9.14 -36.02
C ALA A 555 -11.72 8.08 -37.09
N LEU A 556 -11.16 8.51 -38.21
CA LEU A 556 -10.82 7.71 -39.38
C LEU A 556 -9.34 7.94 -39.76
N SER A 557 -8.76 7.05 -40.55
CA SER A 557 -7.41 7.26 -41.08
C SER A 557 -7.29 8.52 -41.96
N SER A 558 -8.39 9.00 -42.54
CA SER A 558 -8.42 10.23 -43.33
C SER A 558 -8.41 11.49 -42.48
N ASN A 559 -8.88 11.48 -41.24
CA ASN A 559 -9.08 12.70 -40.43
C ASN A 559 -8.41 12.69 -39.06
N ALA A 560 -7.73 11.59 -38.70
CA ALA A 560 -7.10 11.38 -37.39
C ALA A 560 -5.79 10.56 -37.46
N ALA A 561 -5.14 10.50 -38.62
CA ALA A 561 -3.81 9.89 -38.74
C ALA A 561 -2.76 10.65 -37.94
N HIS A 562 -1.63 9.99 -37.63
CA HIS A 562 -0.47 10.61 -36.96
C HIS A 562 -0.81 11.28 -35.61
N LEU A 563 -1.78 10.72 -34.88
CA LEU A 563 -2.27 11.23 -33.60
C LEU A 563 -2.87 12.65 -33.69
N VAL A 564 -3.24 13.12 -34.88
CA VAL A 564 -3.83 14.46 -35.03
C VAL A 564 -5.24 14.46 -34.45
N ASN A 565 -5.41 15.20 -33.36
CA ASN A 565 -6.66 15.44 -32.66
C ASN A 565 -6.55 16.80 -31.97
N PHE A 566 -7.04 17.82 -32.65
CA PHE A 566 -6.79 19.21 -32.28
C PHE A 566 -7.33 19.55 -30.89
N ASP A 567 -6.58 20.38 -30.16
CA ASP A 567 -7.07 21.08 -28.98
C ASP A 567 -7.96 22.25 -29.41
N VAL A 568 -9.26 22.11 -29.17
CA VAL A 568 -10.26 23.08 -29.68
C VAL A 568 -10.20 24.41 -28.93
N ARG A 569 -9.49 24.50 -27.79
CA ARG A 569 -9.21 25.79 -27.12
C ARG A 569 -8.43 26.73 -28.03
N TYR A 570 -7.62 26.17 -28.92
CA TYR A 570 -6.69 26.91 -29.77
C TYR A 570 -7.03 26.77 -31.26
N ALA A 571 -7.34 25.54 -31.71
CA ALA A 571 -7.64 25.25 -33.10
C ALA A 571 -9.08 25.58 -33.52
N GLY A 572 -9.97 25.75 -32.54
CA GLY A 572 -11.40 25.97 -32.73
C GLY A 572 -12.21 24.69 -32.98
N GLU A 573 -13.52 24.75 -32.72
CA GLU A 573 -14.43 23.59 -32.81
C GLU A 573 -14.66 23.10 -34.24
N THR A 574 -14.40 23.95 -35.23
CA THR A 574 -14.55 23.63 -36.66
C THR A 574 -13.24 23.16 -37.30
N ALA A 575 -12.24 22.81 -36.48
CA ALA A 575 -10.96 22.33 -36.99
C ALA A 575 -11.14 21.03 -37.80
N VAL A 576 -10.47 20.94 -38.95
CA VAL A 576 -10.51 19.76 -39.83
C VAL A 576 -9.10 19.36 -40.20
N TYR A 577 -8.83 18.06 -40.23
CA TYR A 577 -7.62 17.47 -40.80
C TYR A 577 -8.00 16.50 -41.91
N ASP A 578 -7.28 16.56 -43.02
CA ASP A 578 -7.34 15.58 -44.10
C ASP A 578 -5.93 15.05 -44.37
N ALA A 579 -5.67 13.82 -43.94
CA ALA A 579 -4.41 13.13 -44.08
C ALA A 579 -4.11 12.74 -45.55
N VAL A 580 -5.13 12.51 -46.36
CA VAL A 580 -4.99 12.12 -47.78
C VAL A 580 -4.64 13.34 -48.61
N ALA A 581 -5.41 14.43 -48.44
CA ALA A 581 -5.16 15.70 -49.10
C ALA A 581 -3.97 16.47 -48.49
N ARG A 582 -3.50 16.06 -47.30
CA ARG A 582 -2.44 16.73 -46.52
C ARG A 582 -2.79 18.18 -46.19
N THR A 583 -4.03 18.42 -45.78
CA THR A 583 -4.52 19.77 -45.44
C THR A 583 -5.15 19.82 -44.05
N CYS A 584 -5.14 20.98 -43.40
CA CYS A 584 -5.90 21.20 -42.15
C CYS A 584 -6.50 22.60 -42.04
N ALA A 585 -7.78 22.74 -41.72
CA ALA A 585 -8.41 24.03 -41.45
C ALA A 585 -8.50 24.27 -39.94
N VAL A 586 -8.08 25.45 -39.47
CA VAL A 586 -8.12 25.86 -38.04
C VAL A 586 -8.45 27.36 -37.94
N ILE A 587 -8.89 27.83 -36.76
CA ILE A 587 -9.24 29.24 -36.56
C ILE A 587 -8.03 30.19 -36.48
N CYS A 588 -6.82 29.64 -36.29
CA CYS A 588 -5.60 30.44 -36.18
C CYS A 588 -5.25 31.21 -37.48
N HIS A 589 -5.81 30.79 -38.63
CA HIS A 589 -5.63 31.48 -39.90
C HIS A 589 -6.90 31.43 -40.78
N THR A 590 -7.23 32.56 -41.44
CA THR A 590 -8.44 32.69 -42.29
C THR A 590 -8.29 32.05 -43.66
N SER A 591 -7.06 31.76 -44.09
CA SER A 591 -6.76 30.99 -45.30
C SER A 591 -5.77 29.90 -44.94
N ASN A 592 -6.25 28.66 -45.00
CA ASN A 592 -5.38 27.51 -45.11
C ASN A 592 -4.74 27.61 -46.49
N PRO A 593 -3.41 27.56 -46.67
CA PRO A 593 -2.85 27.59 -48.01
C PRO A 593 -3.34 26.33 -48.73
N LYS A 594 -4.33 26.53 -49.61
CA LYS A 594 -5.12 25.46 -50.25
C LYS A 594 -4.31 24.68 -51.30
N SER A 595 -3.08 25.08 -51.53
CA SER A 595 -2.16 24.44 -52.46
C SER A 595 -0.75 24.62 -51.92
N TYR A 596 -0.09 23.50 -51.62
CA TYR A 596 1.35 23.44 -51.48
C TYR A 596 1.86 22.56 -52.63
N PRO A 597 2.91 22.97 -53.35
CA PRO A 597 3.45 22.23 -54.48
C PRO A 597 3.88 20.81 -54.12
#